data_AF-A0A7C1GVY1-F1
#
_entry.id   AF-A0A7C1GVY1-F1
#
_cell.length_a   1.000
_cell.length_b   1.000
_cell.length_c   1.000
_cell.angle_alpha   90.00
_cell.angle_beta   90.00
_cell.angle_gamma   90.00
#
_symmetry.space_group_name_H-M   'P 1'
#
loop_
_entity.id
_entity.type
_entity.pdbx_description
1 polymer ?
#
loop_
_entity_poly.entity_id
_entity_poly.type
_entity_poly.pdbx_seq_one_letter_code
_entity_poly.pdbx_strand_id
1 'polypeptide(L)'
;MEYFIRPDDEILNKLTQATTNTLTKRSAEEINWIIRYPWLINGLLPDRAAQKFFFASVIPAFAYYLIKVFKNDELIGVLLMQHSNTRFTVPYYWFENGTEDVMAKVILLHASKARASFINIYNQKIVNSMLKLRPYYFYSKKRIRKYLVADSMVDIVGNNLELMDGNGDCAFI
;
A
#
# COMPACT_ATOMS: atom_id res chain seq x y z
N MET A 1 17.99 -2.88 -2.85
CA MET A 1 16.76 -2.49 -2.14
C MET A 1 17.14 -2.08 -0.76
N GLU A 2 16.52 -1.03 -0.25
CA GLU A 2 16.81 -0.47 1.07
C GLU A 2 15.52 -0.31 1.86
N TYR A 3 15.58 -0.66 3.16
CA TYR A 3 14.44 -0.58 4.06
C TYR A 3 14.54 0.67 4.93
N PHE A 4 13.39 1.30 5.13
CA PHE A 4 13.28 2.52 5.92
C PHE A 4 12.26 2.32 7.04
N ILE A 5 12.64 2.69 8.26
CA ILE A 5 11.72 2.75 9.40
C ILE A 5 10.86 4.01 9.33
N ARG A 6 11.43 5.08 8.77
CA ARG A 6 10.78 6.39 8.58
C ARG A 6 11.04 6.88 7.17
N PRO A 7 10.06 7.55 6.55
CA PRO A 7 10.27 8.10 5.22
C PRO A 7 11.31 9.22 5.27
N ASP A 8 12.22 9.21 4.30
CA ASP A 8 13.10 10.33 4.01
C ASP A 8 12.46 11.25 2.97
N ASP A 9 13.12 12.37 2.69
CA ASP A 9 12.59 13.40 1.79
C ASP A 9 12.39 12.87 0.37
N GLU A 10 13.27 11.98 -0.12
CA GLU A 10 13.14 11.39 -1.46
C GLU A 10 11.89 10.50 -1.56
N ILE A 11 11.64 9.65 -0.55
CA ILE A 11 10.43 8.83 -0.47
C ILE A 11 9.19 9.71 -0.45
N LEU A 12 9.17 10.72 0.43
CA LEU A 12 8.02 11.61 0.57
C LEU A 12 7.73 12.33 -0.75
N ASN A 13 8.76 12.88 -1.40
CA ASN A 13 8.62 13.55 -2.68
C ASN A 13 8.05 12.61 -3.76
N LYS A 14 8.57 11.39 -3.89
CA LYS A 14 8.09 10.42 -4.88
C LYS A 14 6.65 9.98 -4.63
N LEU A 15 6.29 9.68 -3.37
CA LEU A 15 4.93 9.25 -3.03
C LEU A 15 3.93 10.40 -3.14
N THR A 16 4.27 11.61 -2.70
CA THR A 16 3.43 12.80 -2.91
C THR A 16 3.20 13.04 -4.39
N GLN A 17 4.25 13.00 -5.22
CA GLN A 17 4.13 13.14 -6.68
C GLN A 17 3.20 12.06 -7.29
N ALA A 18 3.31 10.82 -6.81
CA ALA A 18 2.43 9.73 -7.28
C ALA A 18 0.96 9.97 -6.93
N THR A 19 0.68 10.62 -5.79
CA THR A 19 -0.69 10.89 -5.34
C THR A 19 -1.30 12.14 -5.97
N THR A 20 -0.54 12.98 -6.67
CA THR A 20 -1.04 14.24 -7.27
C THR A 20 -2.23 14.05 -8.22
N ASN A 21 -2.23 12.93 -8.95
CA ASN A 21 -3.30 12.58 -9.90
C ASN A 21 -4.44 11.77 -9.26
N THR A 22 -4.38 11.55 -7.95
CA THR A 22 -5.42 10.83 -7.19
C THR A 22 -6.39 11.82 -6.54
N LEU A 23 -7.57 11.35 -6.15
CA LEU A 23 -8.55 12.17 -5.44
C LEU A 23 -8.05 12.76 -4.11
N THR A 24 -7.16 12.04 -3.43
CA THR A 24 -6.74 12.39 -2.07
C THR A 24 -5.55 13.33 -2.02
N LYS A 25 -4.77 13.44 -3.12
CA LYS A 25 -3.62 14.36 -3.27
C LYS A 25 -2.78 14.49 -1.99
N ARG A 26 -2.31 13.35 -1.47
CA ARG A 26 -1.67 13.28 -0.16
C ARG A 26 -0.38 14.09 -0.12
N SER A 27 -0.32 15.01 0.82
CA SER A 27 0.89 15.77 1.13
C SER A 27 1.96 14.88 1.79
N ALA A 28 3.20 15.33 1.77
CA ALA A 28 4.31 14.66 2.46
C ALA A 28 4.03 14.53 3.97
N GLU A 29 3.42 15.55 4.57
CA GLU A 29 3.01 15.58 5.97
C GLU A 29 1.99 14.49 6.30
N GLU A 30 0.97 14.32 5.46
CA GLU A 30 -0.04 13.27 5.63
C GLU A 30 0.55 11.87 5.47
N ILE A 31 1.42 11.65 4.48
CA ILE A 31 2.08 10.35 4.27
C ILE A 31 2.97 10.01 5.46
N ASN A 32 3.74 10.98 5.95
CA ASN A 32 4.56 10.81 7.15
C ASN A 32 3.69 10.55 8.39
N TRP A 33 2.53 11.21 8.51
CA TRP A 33 1.56 10.97 9.59
C TRP A 33 1.00 9.53 9.53
N ILE A 34 0.55 9.08 8.36
CA ILE A 34 0.06 7.71 8.13
C ILE A 34 1.08 6.67 8.62
N ILE A 35 2.35 6.81 8.20
CA ILE A 35 3.40 5.84 8.53
C ILE A 35 3.71 5.86 10.03
N ARG A 36 3.67 7.03 10.68
CA ARG A 36 4.03 7.20 12.09
C ARG A 36 2.93 6.80 13.06
N TYR A 37 1.68 6.93 12.65
CA TYR A 37 0.53 6.75 13.52
C TYR A 37 -0.47 5.73 12.93
N PRO A 38 -0.07 4.46 12.74
CA PRO A 38 -1.02 3.41 12.38
C PRO A 38 -2.10 3.26 13.44
N TRP A 39 -3.29 2.86 13.02
CA TRP A 39 -4.38 2.57 13.96
C TRP A 39 -4.25 1.17 14.58
N LEU A 40 -3.49 0.30 13.93
CA LEU A 40 -3.18 -1.03 14.44
C LEU A 40 -1.80 -1.06 15.08
N ILE A 41 -1.75 -1.68 16.26
CA ILE A 41 -0.52 -1.92 16.99
C ILE A 41 -0.28 -3.42 16.99
N ASN A 42 0.95 -3.81 16.67
CA ASN A 42 1.36 -5.20 16.78
C ASN A 42 1.40 -5.62 18.24
N GLY A 43 0.67 -6.68 18.59
CA GLY A 43 0.68 -7.23 19.93
C GLY A 43 -0.04 -8.57 20.02
N LEU A 44 0.37 -9.39 20.99
CA LEU A 44 -0.24 -10.70 21.22
C LEU A 44 -1.52 -10.63 22.06
N LEU A 45 -1.69 -9.56 22.85
CA LEU A 45 -2.82 -9.36 23.75
C LEU A 45 -3.37 -7.94 23.58
N PRO A 46 -4.71 -7.75 23.65
CA PRO A 46 -5.31 -6.43 23.60
C PRO A 46 -4.85 -5.57 24.80
N ASP A 47 -4.28 -4.41 24.50
CA ASP A 47 -3.91 -3.42 25.52
C ASP A 47 -5.15 -2.71 26.08
N ARG A 48 -5.03 -2.04 27.24
CA ARG A 48 -6.10 -1.22 27.85
C ARG A 48 -6.67 -0.18 26.88
N ALA A 49 -5.88 0.30 25.93
CA ALA A 49 -6.34 1.21 24.88
C ALA A 49 -7.29 0.52 23.88
N ALA A 50 -7.03 -0.74 23.52
CA ALA A 50 -7.88 -1.54 22.63
C ALA A 50 -9.24 -1.87 23.27
N GLN A 51 -9.33 -1.87 24.61
CA GLN A 51 -10.61 -2.02 25.31
C GLN A 51 -11.49 -0.75 25.22
N LYS A 52 -10.91 0.42 24.93
CA LYS A 52 -11.63 1.70 24.86
C LYS A 52 -11.94 2.15 23.43
N PHE A 53 -11.10 1.79 22.46
CA PHE A 53 -11.26 2.17 21.07
C PHE A 53 -11.57 0.95 20.20
N PHE A 54 -12.84 0.80 19.82
CA PHE A 54 -13.30 -0.30 18.96
C PHE A 54 -12.63 -0.34 17.58
N PHE A 55 -11.99 0.76 17.15
CA PHE A 55 -11.32 0.88 15.86
C PHE A 55 -9.81 0.58 15.92
N ALA A 56 -9.18 0.70 17.10
CA ALA A 56 -7.77 0.40 17.30
C ALA A 56 -7.66 -1.01 17.92
N SER A 57 -7.57 -2.02 17.06
CA SER A 57 -7.42 -3.40 17.51
C SER A 57 -5.95 -3.80 17.56
N VAL A 58 -5.55 -4.47 18.64
CA VAL A 58 -4.25 -5.15 18.67
C VAL A 58 -4.37 -6.38 17.78
N ILE A 59 -3.53 -6.45 16.74
CA ILE A 59 -3.49 -7.58 15.81
C ILE A 59 -2.16 -8.32 16.00
N PRO A 60 -2.13 -9.67 15.92
CA PRO A 60 -0.92 -10.46 16.16
C PRO A 60 0.25 -10.15 15.22
N ALA A 61 0.00 -9.51 14.08
CA ALA A 61 1.01 -9.10 13.12
C ALA A 61 0.53 -7.84 12.40
N PHE A 62 1.16 -6.70 12.68
CA PHE A 62 1.02 -5.49 11.89
C PHE A 62 2.39 -4.89 11.61
N ALA A 63 2.68 -4.56 10.34
CA ALA A 63 3.93 -3.92 9.95
C ALA A 63 3.75 -3.11 8.66
N TYR A 64 4.42 -1.95 8.61
CA TYR A 64 4.73 -1.30 7.34
C TYR A 64 6.15 -1.67 6.90
N TYR A 65 6.30 -1.85 5.59
CA TYR A 65 7.58 -1.96 4.93
C TYR A 65 7.70 -0.83 3.94
N LEU A 66 8.57 0.13 4.23
CA LEU A 66 8.87 1.23 3.36
C LEU A 66 10.20 0.95 2.64
N ILE A 67 10.15 0.83 1.32
CA ILE A 67 11.26 0.29 0.55
C ILE A 67 11.56 1.16 -0.65
N LYS A 68 12.85 1.47 -0.83
CA LYS A 68 13.40 1.94 -2.10
C LYS A 68 13.94 0.78 -2.92
N VAL A 69 13.56 0.73 -4.18
CA VAL A 69 13.97 -0.29 -5.14
C VAL A 69 14.89 0.35 -6.16
N PHE A 70 16.10 -0.20 -6.28
CA PHE A 70 17.14 0.30 -7.17
C PHE A 70 17.47 -0.72 -8.25
N LYS A 71 17.87 -0.24 -9.42
CA LYS A 71 18.46 -1.04 -10.50
C LYS A 71 19.65 -0.27 -11.06
N ASN A 72 20.84 -0.87 -11.03
CA ASN A 72 22.09 -0.22 -11.44
C ASN A 72 22.29 1.14 -10.74
N ASP A 73 22.07 1.17 -9.43
CA ASP A 73 22.14 2.37 -8.56
C ASP A 73 21.13 3.50 -8.85
N GLU A 74 20.24 3.31 -9.83
CA GLU A 74 19.13 4.23 -10.10
C GLU A 74 17.87 3.83 -9.32
N LEU A 75 17.21 4.81 -8.69
CA LEU A 75 15.96 4.61 -7.96
C LEU A 75 14.80 4.41 -8.94
N ILE A 76 14.36 3.17 -9.08
CA ILE A 76 13.29 2.78 -10.01
C ILE A 76 11.91 2.64 -9.35
N GLY A 77 11.84 2.65 -8.02
CA GLY A 77 10.58 2.57 -7.32
C GLY A 77 10.65 2.77 -5.81
N VAL A 78 9.53 3.20 -5.25
CA VAL A 78 9.27 3.37 -3.83
C VAL A 78 7.96 2.65 -3.52
N LEU A 79 7.98 1.74 -2.55
CA LEU A 79 6.82 0.98 -2.12
C LEU A 79 6.59 1.20 -0.64
N LEU A 80 5.38 1.64 -0.28
CA LEU A 80 4.84 1.48 1.06
C LEU A 80 3.95 0.25 1.04
N MET A 81 4.45 -0.83 1.61
CA MET A 81 3.73 -2.09 1.76
C MET A 81 3.25 -2.23 3.19
N GLN A 82 2.17 -2.97 3.36
CA GLN A 82 1.56 -3.16 4.66
C GLN A 82 1.17 -4.64 4.81
N HIS A 83 1.49 -5.18 5.98
CA HIS A 83 1.08 -6.49 6.41
C HIS A 83 0.20 -6.37 7.65
N SER A 84 -1.02 -6.90 7.56
CA SER A 84 -2.03 -6.88 8.61
C SER A 84 -2.62 -8.28 8.76
N ASN A 85 -2.27 -8.96 9.85
CA ASN A 85 -2.55 -10.36 10.13
C ASN A 85 -2.06 -11.32 9.04
N THR A 86 -2.93 -11.71 8.10
CA THR A 86 -2.63 -12.58 6.96
C THR A 86 -2.71 -11.87 5.63
N ARG A 87 -3.00 -10.56 5.64
CA ARG A 87 -3.23 -9.74 4.46
C ARG A 87 -2.02 -8.87 4.18
N PHE A 88 -1.63 -8.85 2.92
CA PHE A 88 -0.58 -7.98 2.39
C PHE A 88 -1.19 -7.02 1.36
N THR A 89 -0.88 -5.74 1.48
CA THR A 89 -1.35 -4.66 0.59
C THR A 89 -0.20 -3.71 0.24
N VAL A 90 -0.42 -2.86 -0.76
CA VAL A 90 0.53 -1.79 -1.14
C VAL A 90 -0.21 -0.46 -1.14
N PRO A 91 -0.44 0.15 0.05
CA PRO A 91 -1.23 1.39 0.17
C PRO A 91 -0.79 2.51 -0.77
N TYR A 92 0.52 2.71 -0.88
CA TYR A 92 1.12 3.77 -1.69
C TYR A 92 2.36 3.25 -2.41
N TYR A 93 2.57 3.73 -3.63
CA TYR A 93 3.67 3.32 -4.47
C TYR A 93 4.03 4.43 -5.46
N TRP A 94 5.28 4.43 -5.88
CA TRP A 94 5.78 5.13 -7.05
C TRP A 94 6.75 4.18 -7.76
N PHE A 95 6.74 4.11 -9.09
CA PHE A 95 7.71 3.36 -9.85
C PHE A 95 7.78 3.86 -11.28
N GLU A 96 8.92 3.64 -11.93
CA GLU A 96 9.10 4.00 -13.33
C GLU A 96 8.36 3.03 -14.25
N ASN A 97 7.75 3.55 -15.33
CA ASN A 97 7.10 2.70 -16.32
C ASN A 97 8.09 1.68 -16.90
N GLY A 98 7.66 0.42 -17.07
CA GLY A 98 8.52 -0.67 -17.54
C GLY A 98 9.25 -1.41 -16.42
N THR A 99 9.11 -0.99 -15.15
CA THR A 99 9.72 -1.65 -14.00
C THR A 99 8.75 -2.51 -13.19
N GLU A 100 7.53 -2.72 -13.70
CA GLU A 100 6.43 -3.36 -12.98
C GLU A 100 6.71 -4.82 -12.61
N ASP A 101 7.45 -5.52 -13.46
CA ASP A 101 7.89 -6.90 -13.17
C ASP A 101 8.85 -6.96 -11.98
N VAL A 102 9.68 -5.93 -11.80
CA VAL A 102 10.57 -5.82 -10.62
C VAL A 102 9.72 -5.56 -9.39
N MET A 103 8.80 -4.59 -9.44
CA MET A 103 7.90 -4.28 -8.33
C MET A 103 7.07 -5.50 -7.91
N ALA A 104 6.51 -6.23 -8.88
CA ALA A 104 5.75 -7.45 -8.63
C ALA A 104 6.59 -8.52 -7.89
N LYS A 105 7.84 -8.76 -8.33
CA LYS A 105 8.75 -9.69 -7.64
C LYS A 105 9.08 -9.25 -6.22
N VAL A 106 9.34 -7.95 -6.03
CA VAL A 106 9.61 -7.38 -4.70
C VAL A 106 8.41 -7.61 -3.79
N ILE A 107 7.20 -7.28 -4.22
CA ILE A 107 6.00 -7.45 -3.40
C ILE A 107 5.75 -8.94 -3.08
N LEU A 108 5.87 -9.83 -4.06
CA LEU A 108 5.69 -11.28 -3.84
C LEU A 108 6.73 -11.84 -2.86
N LEU A 109 7.99 -11.40 -2.94
CA LEU A 109 9.04 -11.79 -2.01
C LEU A 109 8.68 -11.38 -0.58
N HIS A 110 8.24 -10.14 -0.38
CA HIS A 110 7.88 -9.63 0.95
C HIS A 110 6.64 -10.31 1.51
N ALA A 111 5.59 -10.48 0.70
CA ALA A 111 4.39 -11.20 1.09
C ALA A 111 4.70 -12.65 1.50
N SER A 112 5.59 -13.33 0.75
CA SER A 112 6.04 -14.69 1.08
C SER A 112 6.82 -14.73 2.39
N LYS A 113 7.76 -13.79 2.61
CA LYS A 113 8.53 -13.71 3.86
C LYS A 113 7.65 -13.37 5.07
N ALA A 114 6.64 -12.52 4.88
CA ALA A 114 5.63 -12.21 5.88
C ALA A 114 4.64 -13.34 6.13
N ARG A 115 4.69 -14.43 5.34
CA ARG A 115 3.73 -15.55 5.36
C ARG A 115 2.28 -15.10 5.17
N ALA A 116 2.07 -14.08 4.36
CA ALA A 116 0.75 -13.59 4.05
C ALA A 116 -0.06 -14.66 3.30
N SER A 117 -1.31 -14.87 3.72
CA SER A 117 -2.25 -15.76 3.03
C SER A 117 -2.96 -15.05 1.87
N PHE A 118 -3.08 -13.72 1.93
CA PHE A 118 -3.75 -12.92 0.92
C PHE A 118 -2.91 -11.73 0.50
N ILE A 119 -2.84 -11.49 -0.81
CA ILE A 119 -2.26 -10.27 -1.40
C ILE A 119 -3.40 -9.53 -2.09
N ASN A 120 -3.68 -8.29 -1.69
CA ASN A 120 -4.66 -7.45 -2.37
C ASN A 120 -3.97 -6.21 -2.92
N ILE A 121 -4.05 -6.06 -4.24
CA ILE A 121 -3.45 -4.96 -4.98
C ILE A 121 -4.45 -4.57 -6.06
N TYR A 122 -4.72 -3.27 -6.20
CA TYR A 122 -5.60 -2.76 -7.27
C TYR A 122 -4.84 -2.10 -8.42
N ASN A 123 -3.56 -1.78 -8.26
CA ASN A 123 -2.75 -1.29 -9.38
C ASN A 123 -2.68 -2.34 -10.50
N GLN A 124 -3.34 -2.06 -11.62
CA GLN A 124 -3.48 -3.04 -12.70
C GLN A 124 -2.15 -3.39 -13.38
N LYS A 125 -1.18 -2.46 -13.42
CA LYS A 125 0.14 -2.74 -14.01
C LYS A 125 0.90 -3.78 -13.19
N ILE A 126 0.94 -3.61 -11.86
CA ILE A 126 1.53 -4.57 -10.93
C ILE A 126 0.78 -5.91 -10.98
N VAL A 127 -0.57 -5.89 -10.97
CA VAL A 127 -1.38 -7.10 -11.04
C VAL A 127 -1.08 -7.89 -12.32
N ASN A 128 -1.01 -7.22 -13.46
CA ASN A 128 -0.69 -7.85 -14.74
C ASN A 128 0.70 -8.50 -14.70
N SER A 129 1.70 -7.81 -14.15
CA SER A 129 3.05 -8.36 -13.94
C SER A 129 3.05 -9.57 -13.01
N MET A 130 2.33 -9.51 -11.88
CA MET A 130 2.21 -10.64 -10.95
C MET A 130 1.57 -11.87 -11.60
N LEU A 131 0.51 -11.69 -12.38
CA LEU A 131 -0.17 -12.79 -13.07
C LEU A 131 0.73 -13.45 -14.13
N LYS A 132 1.60 -12.67 -14.81
CA LYS A 132 2.60 -13.21 -15.74
C LYS A 132 3.65 -14.07 -15.05
N LEU A 133 4.04 -13.70 -13.83
CA LEU A 133 5.00 -14.46 -13.03
C LEU A 133 4.47 -15.84 -12.60
N ARG A 134 3.14 -16.08 -12.70
CA ARG A 134 2.46 -17.34 -12.38
C ARG A 134 3.04 -18.05 -11.15
N PRO A 135 3.03 -17.44 -9.96
CA PRO A 135 3.51 -18.15 -8.79
C PRO A 135 2.56 -19.32 -8.51
N TYR A 136 3.04 -20.55 -8.74
CA TYR A 136 2.24 -21.80 -8.76
C TYR A 136 1.43 -22.07 -7.48
N TYR A 137 1.63 -21.30 -6.42
CA TYR A 137 1.02 -21.46 -5.10
C TYR A 137 -0.11 -20.46 -4.77
N PHE A 138 -0.38 -19.45 -5.61
CA PHE A 138 -1.42 -18.45 -5.33
C PHE A 138 -2.67 -18.62 -6.19
N TYR A 139 -3.79 -18.93 -5.53
CA TYR A 139 -5.11 -18.77 -6.15
C TYR A 139 -5.39 -17.27 -6.36
N SER A 140 -5.63 -16.89 -7.61
CA SER A 140 -5.90 -15.50 -7.99
C SER A 140 -7.38 -15.31 -8.34
N LYS A 141 -8.02 -14.32 -7.72
CA LYS A 141 -9.42 -13.95 -8.00
C LYS A 141 -9.55 -12.45 -8.24
N LYS A 142 -10.10 -12.07 -9.39
CA LYS A 142 -10.42 -10.68 -9.69
C LYS A 142 -11.48 -10.17 -8.70
N ARG A 143 -11.22 -9.01 -8.09
CA ARG A 143 -12.20 -8.28 -7.26
C ARG A 143 -12.44 -6.90 -7.86
N ILE A 144 -13.70 -6.48 -7.86
CA ILE A 144 -14.11 -5.15 -8.32
C ILE A 144 -14.42 -4.33 -7.08
N ARG A 145 -13.74 -3.18 -6.92
CA ARG A 145 -14.04 -2.20 -5.89
C ARG A 145 -14.96 -1.14 -6.51
N LYS A 146 -16.21 -1.09 -6.06
CA LYS A 146 -17.17 -0.07 -6.47
C LYS A 146 -17.04 1.13 -5.53
N TYR A 147 -17.11 2.33 -6.09
CA TYR A 147 -17.13 3.57 -5.33
C TYR A 147 -18.47 4.25 -5.53
N LEU A 148 -18.90 4.97 -4.50
CA LEU A 148 -20.14 5.74 -4.51
C LEU A 148 -19.77 7.21 -4.38
N VAL A 149 -20.42 8.04 -5.19
CA VAL A 149 -20.30 9.50 -5.16
C VAL A 149 -21.71 10.07 -5.13
N ALA A 150 -21.89 11.21 -4.45
CA ALA A 150 -23.14 11.94 -4.52
C ALA A 150 -23.35 12.47 -5.96
N ASP A 151 -24.60 12.48 -6.43
CA ASP A 151 -24.93 12.95 -7.78
C ASP A 151 -24.41 14.36 -8.07
N SER A 152 -24.42 15.23 -7.06
CA SER A 152 -23.89 16.60 -7.14
C SER A 152 -22.37 16.71 -7.35
N MET A 153 -21.64 15.61 -7.17
CA MET A 153 -20.17 15.57 -7.27
C MET A 153 -19.69 14.78 -8.50
N VAL A 154 -20.60 14.23 -9.31
CA VAL A 154 -20.25 13.41 -10.49
C VAL A 154 -19.38 14.19 -11.46
N ASP A 155 -19.70 15.45 -11.74
CA ASP A 155 -18.94 16.28 -12.68
C ASP A 155 -17.57 16.71 -12.13
N ILE A 156 -17.46 16.85 -10.80
CA ILE A 156 -16.21 17.21 -10.12
C ILE A 156 -15.24 16.03 -10.11
N VAL A 157 -15.78 14.83 -9.89
CA VAL A 157 -15.01 13.59 -9.89
C VAL A 157 -14.64 13.24 -11.34
N GLY A 158 -15.60 13.23 -12.26
CA GLY A 158 -15.35 12.85 -13.65
C GLY A 158 -14.81 11.41 -13.78
N ASN A 159 -14.30 11.06 -14.97
CA ASN A 159 -13.98 9.67 -15.33
C ASN A 159 -12.51 9.26 -15.14
N ASN A 160 -11.60 10.20 -14.83
CA ASN A 160 -10.15 9.97 -14.88
C ASN A 160 -9.45 10.02 -13.50
N LEU A 161 -10.16 9.61 -12.44
CA LEU A 161 -9.58 9.63 -11.11
C LEU A 161 -9.09 8.25 -10.68
N GLU A 162 -7.80 8.20 -10.36
CA GLU A 162 -7.20 7.02 -9.74
C GLU A 162 -7.36 7.09 -8.22
N LEU A 163 -7.76 5.97 -7.63
CA LEU A 163 -7.74 5.77 -6.19
C LEU A 163 -6.66 4.74 -5.88
N MET A 164 -5.77 5.09 -4.95
CA MET A 164 -4.76 4.16 -4.45
C MET A 164 -5.34 3.31 -3.32
N ASP A 165 -4.71 2.17 -3.07
CA ASP A 165 -5.16 1.17 -2.10
C ASP A 165 -5.27 1.76 -0.69
N GLY A 166 -4.37 2.68 -0.33
CA GLY A 166 -4.32 3.37 0.96
C GLY A 166 -5.32 4.51 1.13
N ASN A 167 -6.14 4.84 0.12
CA ASN A 167 -7.06 5.97 0.26
C ASN A 167 -8.13 5.72 1.33
N GLY A 168 -8.43 6.76 2.11
CA GLY A 168 -9.30 6.68 3.28
C GLY A 168 -8.59 6.13 4.52
N ASP A 169 -9.31 5.31 5.28
CA ASP A 169 -8.86 4.58 6.47
C ASP A 169 -7.99 3.36 6.14
N CYS A 170 -8.05 2.87 4.90
CA CYS A 170 -7.34 1.67 4.44
C CYS A 170 -5.81 1.76 4.60
N ALA A 171 -5.24 2.96 4.63
CA ALA A 171 -3.81 3.13 4.88
C ALA A 171 -3.41 2.84 6.34
N PHE A 172 -4.35 2.82 7.30
CA PHE A 172 -4.07 2.69 8.74
C PHE A 172 -4.34 1.28 9.31
N ILE A 173 -4.95 0.38 8.52
CA ILE A 173 -5.55 -0.92 8.95
C ILE A 173 -5.05 -2.07 8.09
#